data_AF-A0AA42NNQ0-F1
#
_entry.id   AF-A0AA42NNQ0-F1
#
_cell.length_a   1.000
_cell.length_b   1.000
_cell.length_c   1.000
_cell.angle_alpha   90.00
_cell.angle_beta   90.00
_cell.angle_gamma   90.00
#
_symmetry.space_group_name_H-M   'P 1'
#
loop_
_entity.id
_entity.type
_entity.pdbx_description
1 polymer ?
#
loop_
_entity_poly.entity_id
_entity_poly.type
_entity_poly.pdbx_seq_one_letter_code
_entity_poly.pdbx_strand_id
1 'polypeptide(L)'
;MIAALRRFAGNRRQQFSRWWHSPIRRRDRLTGAMIGAMAFFWIASLGRLAFAPSPELGQLALWALGGVLLGAAFGARYPRLTTCLLFPFATIGTGP
;
A
#
# COMPACT_ATOMS: atom_id res chain seq x y z
N MET A 1 6.66 7.31 -33.27
CA MET A 1 6.89 7.22 -31.80
C MET A 1 5.69 7.67 -30.96
N ILE A 2 5.08 8.84 -31.23
CA ILE A 2 3.95 9.40 -30.45
C ILE A 2 2.70 8.48 -30.46
N ALA A 3 2.36 7.86 -31.59
CA ALA A 3 1.21 6.96 -31.69
C ALA A 3 1.37 5.67 -30.85
N ALA A 4 2.60 5.13 -30.77
CA ALA A 4 2.90 3.95 -29.97
C ALA A 4 2.79 4.25 -28.47
N LEU A 5 3.28 5.41 -28.02
CA LEU A 5 3.14 5.87 -26.64
C LEU A 5 1.67 6.07 -26.23
N ARG A 6 0.84 6.63 -27.13
CA ARG A 6 -0.61 6.79 -26.89
C ARG A 6 -1.32 5.44 -26.78
N ARG A 7 -1.00 4.46 -27.63
CA ARG A 7 -1.55 3.09 -27.53
C ARG A 7 -1.13 2.41 -26.23
N PHE A 8 0.15 2.55 -25.84
CA PHE A 8 0.66 1.97 -24.61
C PHE A 8 -0.06 2.54 -23.37
N ALA A 9 -0.23 3.87 -23.32
CA ALA A 9 -0.97 4.53 -22.25
C ALA A 9 -2.46 4.14 -22.22
N GLY A 10 -3.11 4.01 -23.40
CA GLY A 10 -4.49 3.55 -23.52
C GLY A 10 -4.71 2.14 -22.98
N ASN A 11 -3.82 1.20 -23.35
CA ASN A 11 -3.88 -0.18 -22.88
C ASN A 11 -3.69 -0.27 -21.36
N ARG A 12 -2.75 0.50 -20.79
CA ARG A 12 -2.53 0.54 -19.33
C ARG A 12 -3.73 1.10 -18.56
N ARG A 13 -4.41 2.12 -19.09
CA ARG A 13 -5.64 2.65 -18.48
C ARG A 13 -6.78 1.64 -18.50
N GLN A 14 -6.97 0.92 -19.62
CA GLN A 14 -7.99 -0.13 -19.70
C GLN A 14 -7.67 -1.31 -18.77
N GLN A 15 -6.41 -1.73 -18.70
CA GLN A 15 -5.96 -2.78 -17.79
C GLN A 15 -6.15 -2.38 -16.33
N PHE A 16 -5.79 -1.15 -15.95
CA PHE A 16 -6.05 -0.63 -14.61
C PHE A 16 -7.54 -0.59 -14.29
N SER A 17 -8.39 -0.12 -15.21
CA SER A 17 -9.84 -0.10 -15.00
C SER A 17 -10.41 -1.50 -14.80
N ARG A 18 -10.02 -2.47 -15.62
CA ARG A 18 -10.44 -3.88 -15.45
C ARG A 18 -9.95 -4.46 -14.15
N TRP A 19 -8.67 -4.22 -13.81
CA TRP A 19 -8.12 -4.62 -12.53
C TRP A 19 -8.92 -3.99 -11.39
N TRP A 20 -9.23 -2.68 -11.44
CA TRP A 20 -9.98 -1.92 -10.42
C TRP A 20 -11.37 -2.47 -10.12
N HIS A 21 -12.07 -2.95 -11.16
CA HIS A 21 -13.43 -3.49 -11.03
C HIS A 21 -13.48 -5.00 -10.76
N SER A 22 -12.36 -5.72 -10.84
CA SER A 22 -12.30 -7.15 -10.51
C SER A 22 -12.81 -7.45 -9.09
N PRO A 23 -13.41 -8.61 -8.80
CA PRO A 23 -13.74 -8.99 -7.43
C PRO A 23 -12.47 -9.15 -6.58
N ILE A 24 -12.48 -8.60 -5.36
CA ILE A 24 -11.37 -8.70 -4.40
C ILE A 24 -11.25 -10.15 -3.90
N ARG A 25 -10.08 -10.76 -4.10
CA ARG A 25 -9.78 -12.12 -3.65
C ARG A 25 -9.10 -12.13 -2.27
N ARG A 26 -9.05 -13.29 -1.63
CA ARG A 26 -8.34 -13.47 -0.34
C ARG A 26 -6.85 -13.09 -0.44
N ARG A 27 -6.21 -13.42 -1.57
CA ARG A 27 -4.81 -13.05 -1.83
C ARG A 27 -4.63 -11.52 -1.85
N ASP A 28 -5.54 -10.79 -2.48
CA ASP A 28 -5.47 -9.31 -2.52
C ASP A 28 -5.56 -8.71 -1.11
N ARG A 29 -6.42 -9.27 -0.25
CA ARG A 29 -6.53 -8.83 1.16
C ARG A 29 -5.25 -9.11 1.94
N LEU A 30 -4.61 -10.26 1.71
CA LEU A 30 -3.34 -10.60 2.36
C LEU A 30 -2.22 -9.67 1.89
N THR A 31 -2.12 -9.43 0.58
CA THR A 31 -1.16 -8.49 0.00
C THR A 31 -1.40 -7.07 0.52
N GLY A 32 -2.65 -6.63 0.55
CA GLY A 32 -3.04 -5.34 1.13
C GLY A 32 -2.64 -5.24 2.60
N ALA A 33 -2.91 -6.26 3.41
CA ALA A 33 -2.54 -6.30 4.83
C ALA A 33 -1.01 -6.21 5.02
N MET A 34 -0.22 -6.95 4.24
CA MET A 34 1.25 -6.91 4.30
C MET A 34 1.80 -5.53 3.92
N ILE A 35 1.30 -4.95 2.83
CA ILE A 35 1.72 -3.61 2.39
C ILE A 35 1.32 -2.56 3.41
N GLY A 36 0.09 -2.61 3.91
CA GLY A 36 -0.41 -1.71 4.93
C GLY A 36 0.39 -1.79 6.23
N ALA A 37 0.67 -3.00 6.71
CA ALA A 37 1.50 -3.24 7.89
C ALA A 37 2.91 -2.63 7.74
N MET A 38 3.57 -2.92 6.61
CA MET A 38 4.93 -2.41 6.34
C MET A 38 4.96 -0.89 6.23
N ALA A 39 4.01 -0.30 5.51
CA ALA A 39 3.95 1.15 5.34
C ALA A 39 3.64 1.86 6.65
N PHE A 40 2.64 1.40 7.40
CA PHE A 40 2.25 2.04 8.66
C PHE A 40 3.28 1.80 9.78
N PHE A 41 4.03 0.70 9.76
CA PHE A 41 5.21 0.52 10.62
C PHE A 41 6.17 1.70 10.49
N TRP A 42 6.56 2.03 9.24
CA TRP A 42 7.47 3.14 8.98
C TRP A 42 6.83 4.49 9.29
N ILE A 43 5.58 4.72 8.86
CA ILE A 43 4.87 5.99 9.12
C ILE A 43 4.74 6.25 10.63
N ALA A 44 4.32 5.26 11.41
CA ALA A 44 4.15 5.42 12.86
C ALA A 44 5.49 5.61 13.57
N SER A 45 6.52 4.86 13.19
CA SER A 45 7.86 4.97 13.79
C SER A 45 8.52 6.31 13.48
N LEU A 46 8.52 6.72 12.21
CA LEU A 46 9.07 8.00 11.78
C LEU A 46 8.26 9.18 12.30
N GLY A 47 6.93 9.06 12.32
CA GLY A 47 6.05 10.04 12.95
C GLY A 47 6.40 10.21 14.42
N ARG A 48 6.58 9.12 15.17
CA ARG A 48 6.97 9.18 16.58
C ARG A 48 8.31 9.88 16.77
N LEU A 49 9.31 9.57 15.96
CA LEU A 49 10.63 10.20 16.00
C LEU A 49 10.58 11.69 15.64
N ALA A 50 9.72 12.08 14.69
CA ALA A 50 9.55 13.47 14.29
C ALA A 50 8.88 14.32 15.38
N PHE A 51 7.90 13.77 16.10
CA PHE A 51 7.16 14.49 17.15
C PHE A 51 7.79 14.37 18.55
N ALA A 52 8.66 13.38 18.79
CA ALA A 52 9.50 13.30 19.97
C ALA A 52 10.89 12.77 19.60
N PRO A 53 11.93 13.63 19.61
CA PRO A 53 13.26 13.28 19.11
C PRO A 53 13.99 12.19 19.93
N SER A 54 13.57 11.97 21.18
CA SER A 54 14.18 10.97 22.08
C SER A 54 13.10 10.06 22.70
N PRO A 55 12.38 9.27 21.90
CA PRO A 55 11.40 8.35 22.44
C PRO A 55 12.12 7.16 23.07
N GLU A 56 11.63 6.74 24.23
CA GLU A 56 12.04 5.46 24.81
C GLU A 56 11.74 4.32 23.82
N LEU A 57 12.62 3.33 23.75
CA LEU A 57 12.48 2.18 22.85
C LEU A 57 11.13 1.46 23.02
N GLY A 58 10.62 1.35 24.25
CA GLY A 58 9.31 0.77 24.53
C GLY A 58 8.16 1.55 23.89
N GLN A 59 8.21 2.88 23.95
CA GLN A 59 7.22 3.73 23.28
C GLN A 59 7.33 3.62 21.76
N LEU A 60 8.55 3.61 21.20
CA LEU A 60 8.75 3.45 19.76
C LEU A 60 8.17 2.10 19.28
N ALA A 61 8.41 1.02 20.03
CA ALA A 61 7.86 -0.30 19.74
C ALA A 61 6.32 -0.33 19.81
N LEU A 62 5.71 0.32 20.80
CA LEU A 62 4.25 0.43 20.90
C LEU A 62 3.64 1.18 19.71
N TRP A 63 4.25 2.27 19.28
CA TRP A 63 3.82 3.02 18.10
C TRP A 63 3.99 2.21 16.82
N ALA A 64 5.12 1.53 16.67
CA ALA A 64 5.38 0.63 15.55
C ALA A 64 4.34 -0.51 15.47
N LEU A 65 4.06 -1.17 16.60
CA LEU A 65 3.03 -2.22 16.70
C LEU A 65 1.63 -1.69 16.38
N GLY A 66 1.26 -0.53 16.95
CA GLY A 66 0.00 0.13 16.64
C GLY A 66 -0.14 0.45 15.15
N GLY A 67 0.94 0.97 14.54
CA GLY A 67 1.03 1.20 13.11
C GLY A 67 0.83 -0.09 12.31
N VAL A 68 1.55 -1.16 12.63
CA VAL A 68 1.43 -2.46 11.97
C VAL A 68 0.00 -2.99 12.02
N LEU A 69 -0.64 -2.98 13.20
CA LEU A 69 -2.00 -3.50 13.38
C LEU A 69 -3.05 -2.67 12.61
N LEU A 70 -2.97 -1.34 12.72
CA LEU A 70 -3.87 -0.44 12.01
C LEU A 70 -3.67 -0.53 10.48
N GLY A 71 -2.42 -0.56 10.04
CA GLY A 71 -2.04 -0.72 8.65
C GLY A 71 -2.49 -2.05 8.07
N ALA A 72 -2.32 -3.16 8.81
CA ALA A 72 -2.78 -4.47 8.39
C ALA A 72 -4.31 -4.53 8.25
N ALA A 73 -5.05 -3.98 9.23
CA ALA A 73 -6.51 -3.92 9.19
C ALA A 73 -7.02 -3.06 8.04
N PHE A 74 -6.45 -1.87 7.84
CA PHE A 74 -6.75 -1.00 6.71
C PHE A 74 -6.44 -1.69 5.37
N GLY A 75 -5.27 -2.31 5.28
CA GLY A 75 -4.80 -3.10 4.15
C GLY A 75 -5.71 -4.26 3.78
N ALA A 76 -6.17 -5.01 4.77
CA ALA A 76 -7.09 -6.13 4.57
C ALA A 76 -8.48 -5.67 4.12
N ARG A 77 -8.96 -4.54 4.64
CA ARG A 77 -10.29 -3.99 4.34
C ARG A 77 -10.32 -3.25 2.99
N TYR A 78 -9.25 -2.55 2.66
CA TYR A 78 -9.12 -1.72 1.46
C TYR A 78 -7.83 -2.04 0.67
N PRO A 79 -7.66 -3.28 0.17
CA PRO A 79 -6.40 -3.73 -0.41
C PRO A 79 -5.99 -2.93 -1.65
N ARG A 80 -6.95 -2.50 -2.46
CA ARG A 80 -6.72 -1.69 -3.66
C ARG A 80 -6.20 -0.29 -3.35
N LEU A 81 -6.85 0.39 -2.41
CA LEU A 81 -6.42 1.72 -1.96
C LEU A 81 -5.04 1.63 -1.33
N THR A 82 -4.81 0.59 -0.53
CA THR A 82 -3.54 0.36 0.15
C THR A 82 -2.40 0.13 -0.85
N THR A 83 -2.61 -0.70 -1.87
CA THR A 83 -1.63 -0.90 -2.94
C THR A 83 -1.38 0.39 -3.74
N CYS A 84 -2.41 1.13 -4.12
CA CYS A 84 -2.23 2.36 -4.90
C CYS A 84 -1.58 3.51 -4.13
N LEU A 85 -1.89 3.67 -2.84
CA LEU A 85 -1.41 4.81 -2.04
C LEU A 85 -0.05 4.53 -1.40
N LEU A 86 0.12 3.33 -0.82
CA LEU A 86 1.30 3.02 0.00
C LEU A 86 2.38 2.29 -0.79
N PHE A 87 2.06 1.80 -1.99
CA PHE A 87 3.02 1.13 -2.85
C PHE A 87 2.86 1.59 -4.29
N PRO A 88 3.12 2.88 -4.56
CA PRO A 88 2.43 3.59 -5.62
C PRO A 88 2.69 3.06 -7.04
N PHE A 89 3.67 2.17 -7.28
CA PHE A 89 3.98 1.75 -8.64
C PHE A 89 4.47 0.30 -8.88
N ALA A 90 4.61 -0.56 -7.87
CA ALA A 90 5.18 -1.89 -8.14
C ALA A 90 4.16 -3.01 -8.48
N THR A 91 2.85 -2.71 -8.49
CA THR A 91 1.80 -3.65 -8.94
C THR A 91 1.19 -3.34 -10.31
N ILE A 92 1.60 -2.26 -11.01
CA ILE A 92 1.19 -2.03 -12.41
C ILE A 92 1.73 -3.13 -13.35
N GLY A 93 2.57 -4.05 -12.85
CA GLY A 93 3.03 -5.26 -13.54
C GLY A 93 2.62 -6.60 -12.90
N THR A 94 1.92 -6.65 -11.77
CA THR A 94 1.53 -7.93 -11.17
C THR A 94 0.11 -8.30 -11.58
N GLY A 95 0.04 -8.97 -12.72
CA GLY A 95 -1.14 -9.59 -13.32
C GLY A 95 -1.81 -10.66 -12.46
N PRO A 96 -2.85 -11.31 -12.99
CA PRO A 96 -2.72 -12.21 -14.14
C PRO A 96 -2.68 -11.52 -15.49
#